data_AF-A0A399FYW2-F1
#
_entry.id   AF-A0A399FYW2-F1
#
_cell.length_a   1.000
_cell.length_b   1.000
_cell.length_c   1.000
_cell.angle_alpha   90.00
_cell.angle_beta   90.00
_cell.angle_gamma   90.00
#
_symmetry.space_group_name_H-M   'P 1'
#
loop_
_entity.id
_entity.type
_entity.pdbx_description
1 polymer ?
#
loop_
_entity_poly.entity_id
_entity_poly.type
_entity_poly.pdbx_seq_one_letter_code
_entity_poly.pdbx_strand_id
1 'polypeptide(L)'
;MSQPPLTTRAAIEAAITARELDPDHSVLPKEFWTHPAVAQAVARLDVTALIRQARTLTPITQEQLARLTGLTQPTISRIESGRTQPRDLARVRALLASLGAPEPAQHSGPHPLSGYTVRAVIATDPDGRTVVLHAPTQTVADALAPAEQPVATPLPPPPTHPEWPPPR
;
A
#
# COMPACT_ATOMS: atom_id res chain seq x y z
N MET A 1 28.38 -9.75 12.08
CA MET A 1 28.55 -10.56 10.86
C MET A 1 27.69 -9.90 9.78
N SER A 2 28.28 -9.25 8.77
CA SER A 2 27.48 -8.67 7.68
C SER A 2 27.01 -9.78 6.75
N GLN A 3 25.70 -9.88 6.55
CA GLN A 3 25.12 -10.76 5.56
C GLN A 3 25.54 -10.28 4.16
N PRO A 4 25.89 -11.17 3.22
CA PRO A 4 26.20 -10.77 1.85
C PRO A 4 24.97 -10.08 1.21
N PRO A 5 25.18 -9.12 0.30
CA PRO A 5 24.08 -8.44 -0.37
C PRO A 5 23.26 -9.44 -1.20
N LEU A 6 21.95 -9.20 -1.31
CA LEU A 6 20.99 -10.06 -2.02
C LEU A 6 21.24 -10.12 -3.53
N THR A 7 22.03 -9.18 -4.07
CA THR A 7 22.39 -9.12 -5.49
C THR A 7 23.72 -8.39 -5.68
N THR A 8 24.28 -8.46 -6.89
CA THR A 8 25.54 -7.79 -7.23
C THR A 8 25.30 -6.39 -7.78
N ARG A 9 26.33 -5.55 -7.74
CA ARG A 9 26.27 -4.19 -8.31
C ARG A 9 25.98 -4.23 -9.81
N ALA A 10 26.65 -5.14 -10.53
CA ALA A 10 26.44 -5.32 -11.96
C ALA A 10 25.00 -5.72 -12.29
N ALA A 11 24.37 -6.56 -11.46
CA ALA A 11 22.97 -6.92 -11.62
C ALA A 11 22.02 -5.72 -11.40
N ILE A 12 22.28 -4.86 -10.41
CA ILE A 12 21.52 -3.63 -10.21
C ILE A 12 21.68 -2.69 -11.42
N GLU A 13 22.90 -2.48 -11.90
CA GLU A 13 23.15 -1.62 -13.06
C GLU A 13 22.43 -2.16 -14.31
N ALA A 14 22.53 -3.45 -14.58
CA ALA A 14 21.81 -4.11 -15.68
C ALA A 14 20.29 -3.96 -15.55
N ALA A 15 19.73 -4.12 -14.35
CA ALA A 15 18.29 -4.01 -14.13
C ALA A 15 17.80 -2.56 -14.26
N ILE A 16 18.60 -1.57 -13.87
CA ILE A 16 18.32 -0.14 -14.13
C ILE A 16 18.27 0.13 -15.64
N THR A 17 19.26 -0.38 -16.39
CA THR A 17 19.27 -0.27 -17.86
C THR A 17 18.08 -0.98 -18.51
N ALA A 18 17.74 -2.18 -18.04
CA ALA A 18 16.56 -2.90 -18.52
C ALA A 18 15.28 -2.09 -18.25
N ARG A 19 15.19 -1.43 -17.09
CA ARG A 19 14.04 -0.60 -16.75
C ARG A 19 13.89 0.67 -17.59
N GLU A 20 14.99 1.21 -18.10
CA GLU A 20 14.94 2.33 -19.06
C GLU A 20 14.32 1.91 -20.40
N LEU A 21 14.43 0.64 -20.76
CA LEU A 21 13.82 0.06 -21.96
C LEU A 21 12.40 -0.45 -21.70
N ASP A 22 12.15 -0.96 -20.50
CA ASP A 22 10.88 -1.52 -20.04
C ASP A 22 10.52 -0.97 -18.64
N PRO A 23 9.63 0.04 -18.55
CA PRO A 23 9.29 0.70 -17.28
C PRO A 23 8.79 -0.24 -16.16
N ASP A 24 8.24 -1.40 -16.54
CA ASP A 24 7.68 -2.41 -15.64
C ASP A 24 8.73 -3.41 -15.13
N HIS A 25 9.97 -3.32 -15.61
CA HIS A 25 11.06 -4.19 -15.17
C HIS A 25 11.45 -3.91 -13.71
N SER A 26 11.37 -4.94 -12.85
CA SER A 26 11.78 -4.84 -11.45
C SER A 26 13.29 -4.72 -11.32
N VAL A 27 13.76 -3.63 -10.70
CA VAL A 27 15.19 -3.38 -10.47
C VAL A 27 15.72 -4.16 -9.27
N LEU A 28 14.87 -4.40 -8.28
CA LEU A 28 15.23 -5.11 -7.06
C LEU A 28 14.86 -6.60 -7.17
N PRO A 29 15.68 -7.50 -6.61
CA PRO A 29 15.44 -8.94 -6.69
C PRO A 29 14.18 -9.32 -5.91
N LYS A 30 13.55 -10.45 -6.26
CA LYS A 30 12.31 -10.90 -5.61
C LYS A 30 12.49 -11.11 -4.10
N GLU A 31 13.66 -11.58 -3.68
CA GLU A 31 14.06 -11.82 -2.29
C GLU A 31 14.10 -10.52 -1.47
N PHE A 32 14.31 -9.36 -2.11
CA PHE A 32 14.22 -8.07 -1.45
C PHE A 32 12.79 -7.80 -1.00
N TRP A 33 11.80 -8.04 -1.87
CA TRP A 33 10.39 -7.78 -1.59
C TRP A 33 9.78 -8.73 -0.56
N THR A 34 10.29 -9.96 -0.46
CA THR A 34 9.84 -10.94 0.54
C THR A 34 10.50 -10.78 1.90
N HIS A 35 11.50 -9.91 2.03
CA HIS A 35 12.16 -9.65 3.31
C HIS A 35 11.17 -9.03 4.32
N PRO A 36 11.04 -9.56 5.56
CA PRO A 36 10.00 -9.12 6.50
C PRO A 36 10.01 -7.61 6.79
N ALA A 37 11.21 -7.02 6.95
CA ALA A 37 11.37 -5.59 7.18
C ALA A 37 10.95 -4.73 5.97
N VAL A 38 11.13 -5.24 4.75
CA VAL A 38 10.72 -4.57 3.51
C VAL A 38 9.21 -4.65 3.36
N ALA A 39 8.62 -5.84 3.54
CA ALA A 39 7.18 -6.03 3.51
C ALA A 39 6.46 -5.13 4.54
N GLN A 40 7.00 -5.02 5.75
CA GLN A 40 6.45 -4.13 6.78
C GLN A 40 6.57 -2.65 6.41
N ALA A 41 7.69 -2.23 5.81
CA ALA A 41 7.86 -0.85 5.34
C ALA A 41 6.86 -0.51 4.23
N VAL A 42 6.64 -1.42 3.27
CA VAL A 42 5.64 -1.26 2.20
C VAL A 42 4.22 -1.18 2.80
N ALA A 43 3.87 -2.09 3.71
CA ALA A 43 2.55 -2.11 4.35
C ALA A 43 2.25 -0.82 5.15
N ARG A 44 3.29 -0.21 5.74
CA ARG A 44 3.19 1.05 6.48
C ARG A 44 3.39 2.28 5.62
N LEU A 45 3.65 2.12 4.31
CA LEU A 45 3.98 3.18 3.38
C LEU A 45 5.19 4.03 3.86
N ASP A 46 6.12 3.38 4.56
CA ASP A 46 7.31 4.00 5.13
C ASP A 46 8.46 4.01 4.11
N VAL A 47 8.49 5.08 3.31
CA VAL A 47 9.51 5.30 2.26
C VAL A 47 10.92 5.37 2.87
N THR A 48 11.07 5.97 4.04
CA THR A 48 12.38 6.09 4.70
C THR A 48 12.90 4.71 5.09
N ALA A 49 12.07 3.87 5.71
CA ALA A 49 12.45 2.50 6.04
C ALA A 49 12.77 1.70 4.77
N LEU A 50 11.99 1.83 3.71
CA LEU A 50 12.23 1.12 2.46
C LEU A 50 13.57 1.49 1.82
N ILE A 51 13.88 2.79 1.68
CA ILE A 51 15.16 3.26 1.12
C ILE A 51 16.34 2.73 1.91
N ARG A 52 16.23 2.75 3.25
CA ARG A 52 17.27 2.21 4.14
C ARG A 52 17.46 0.70 3.96
N GLN A 53 16.37 -0.06 3.83
CA GLN A 53 16.46 -1.49 3.55
C GLN A 53 17.07 -1.76 2.18
N ALA A 54 16.70 -1.00 1.14
CA ALA A 54 17.29 -1.12 -0.19
C ALA A 54 18.82 -0.92 -0.14
N ARG A 55 19.28 0.10 0.59
CA ARG A 55 20.71 0.41 0.80
C ARG A 55 21.45 -0.63 1.66
N THR A 56 20.74 -1.35 2.51
CA THR A 56 21.32 -2.35 3.42
C THR A 56 21.41 -3.73 2.76
N LEU A 57 20.36 -4.12 2.03
CA LEU A 57 20.20 -5.45 1.47
C LEU A 57 20.73 -5.57 0.03
N THR A 58 20.96 -4.45 -0.64
CA THR A 58 21.44 -4.42 -2.03
C THR A 58 22.56 -3.38 -2.21
N PRO A 59 23.40 -3.51 -3.26
CA PRO A 59 24.46 -2.54 -3.54
C PRO A 59 23.96 -1.25 -4.23
N ILE A 60 22.64 -1.01 -4.30
CA ILE A 60 22.06 0.16 -4.97
C ILE A 60 22.53 1.46 -4.32
N THR A 61 22.92 2.47 -5.10
CA THR A 61 23.40 3.77 -4.57
C THR A 61 22.27 4.78 -4.38
N GLN A 62 22.51 5.86 -3.60
CA GLN A 62 21.57 6.98 -3.49
C GLN A 62 21.32 7.68 -4.83
N GLU A 63 22.35 7.72 -5.69
CA GLU A 63 22.26 8.29 -7.04
C GLU A 63 21.39 7.41 -7.95
N GLN A 64 21.55 6.08 -7.88
CA GLN A 64 20.68 5.14 -8.59
C GLN A 64 19.23 5.23 -8.10
N LEU A 65 19.00 5.32 -6.79
CA LEU A 65 17.67 5.54 -6.21
C LEU A 65 17.05 6.86 -6.70
N ALA A 66 17.83 7.93 -6.75
CA ALA A 66 17.41 9.22 -7.29
C ALA A 66 16.96 9.09 -8.74
N ARG A 67 17.76 8.43 -9.58
CA ARG A 67 17.44 8.14 -10.99
C ARG A 67 16.14 7.35 -11.14
N LEU A 68 15.94 6.30 -10.35
CA LEU A 68 14.76 5.43 -10.42
C LEU A 68 13.45 6.12 -9.99
N THR A 69 13.56 6.99 -8.99
CA THR A 69 12.42 7.68 -8.37
C THR A 69 12.11 9.05 -8.99
N GLY A 70 12.98 9.54 -9.88
CA GLY A 70 12.91 10.91 -10.40
C GLY A 70 13.20 11.99 -9.34
N LEU A 71 13.75 11.62 -8.18
CA LEU A 71 14.15 12.55 -7.13
C LEU A 71 15.61 12.97 -7.32
N THR A 72 16.03 14.02 -6.63
CA THR A 72 17.45 14.39 -6.57
C THR A 72 18.18 13.60 -5.48
N GLN A 73 19.46 13.29 -5.68
CA GLN A 73 20.28 12.60 -4.67
C GLN A 73 20.27 13.31 -3.29
N PRO A 74 20.34 14.66 -3.19
CA PRO A 74 20.18 15.34 -1.89
C PRO A 74 18.81 15.11 -1.25
N THR A 75 17.76 14.92 -2.05
CA THR A 75 16.43 14.59 -1.55
C THR A 75 16.38 13.16 -1.01
N ILE A 76 16.97 12.19 -1.71
CA ILE A 76 17.13 10.81 -1.19
C ILE A 76 17.90 10.81 0.13
N SER A 77 19.02 11.53 0.22
CA SER A 77 19.81 11.65 1.46
C SER A 77 19.02 12.26 2.63
N ARG A 78 18.19 13.29 2.36
CA ARG A 78 17.30 13.87 3.38
C ARG A 78 16.19 12.91 3.80
N ILE A 79 15.65 12.13 2.88
CA ILE A 79 14.62 11.10 3.18
C ILE A 79 15.23 9.99 4.04
N GLU A 80 16.41 9.50 3.66
CA GLU A 80 17.12 8.43 4.37
C GLU A 80 17.52 8.85 5.79
N SER A 81 17.94 10.11 5.97
CA SER A 81 18.24 10.69 7.28
C SER A 81 17.00 11.11 8.08
N GLY A 82 15.79 10.92 7.56
CA GLY A 82 14.52 11.29 8.22
C GLY A 82 14.27 12.80 8.29
N ARG A 83 15.12 13.63 7.69
CA ARG A 83 14.97 15.10 7.65
C ARG A 83 13.83 15.55 6.73
N THR A 84 13.46 14.71 5.77
CA THR A 84 12.32 14.93 4.89
C THR A 84 11.48 13.65 4.86
N GLN A 85 10.18 13.75 5.09
CA GLN A 85 9.26 12.63 4.86
C GLN A 85 8.23 13.05 3.82
N PRO A 86 8.07 12.29 2.71
CA PRO A 86 6.97 12.51 1.81
C PRO A 86 5.66 12.21 2.54
N ARG A 87 4.83 13.24 2.73
CA ARG A 87 3.51 13.14 3.40
C ARG A 87 2.36 12.88 2.43
N ASP A 88 2.59 13.16 1.15
CA ASP A 88 1.61 12.94 0.09
C ASP A 88 1.55 11.45 -0.25
N LEU A 89 0.41 10.83 0.06
CA LEU A 89 0.14 9.42 -0.18
C LEU A 89 0.28 9.03 -1.66
N ALA A 90 -0.16 9.89 -2.59
CA ALA A 90 -0.05 9.61 -4.03
C ALA A 90 1.42 9.58 -4.45
N ARG A 91 2.22 10.51 -3.94
CA ARG A 91 3.66 10.56 -4.16
C ARG A 91 4.39 9.38 -3.54
N VAL A 92 3.99 8.94 -2.34
CA VAL A 92 4.54 7.75 -1.70
C VAL A 92 4.27 6.51 -2.55
N ARG A 93 3.04 6.32 -3.03
CA ARG A 93 2.69 5.19 -3.92
C ARG A 93 3.47 5.23 -5.23
N ALA A 94 3.60 6.40 -5.86
CA ALA A 94 4.39 6.56 -7.07
C ALA A 94 5.87 6.21 -6.84
N LEU A 95 6.45 6.60 -5.69
CA LEU A 95 7.81 6.22 -5.33
C LEU A 95 7.96 4.70 -5.15
N LEU A 96 7.01 4.06 -4.48
CA LEU A 96 7.01 2.60 -4.31
C LEU A 96 6.94 1.87 -5.65
N ALA A 97 5.99 2.27 -6.51
CA ALA A 97 5.85 1.71 -7.86
C ALA A 97 7.14 1.91 -8.69
N SER A 98 7.77 3.09 -8.58
CA SER A 98 9.01 3.38 -9.31
C SER A 98 10.20 2.50 -8.91
N LEU A 99 10.18 1.93 -7.71
CA LEU A 99 11.21 0.99 -7.26
C LEU A 99 10.93 -0.45 -7.74
N GLY A 100 9.80 -0.68 -8.42
CA GLY A 100 9.32 -2.01 -8.77
C GLY A 100 8.71 -2.73 -7.58
N ALA A 101 8.22 -2.00 -6.57
CA ALA A 101 7.41 -2.64 -5.54
C ALA A 101 6.25 -3.31 -6.27
N PRO A 102 5.99 -4.60 -6.02
CA PRO A 102 4.79 -5.20 -6.54
C PRO A 102 3.67 -4.25 -6.12
N GLU A 103 2.79 -3.88 -7.06
CA GLU A 103 1.51 -3.30 -6.67
C GLU A 103 1.00 -4.13 -5.50
N PRO A 104 0.37 -3.54 -4.48
CA PRO A 104 -0.26 -4.32 -3.44
C PRO A 104 -1.33 -5.17 -4.13
N ALA A 105 -0.89 -6.31 -4.69
CA ALA A 105 -1.68 -7.44 -4.99
C ALA A 105 -2.37 -7.66 -3.67
N GLN A 106 -3.68 -7.44 -3.72
CA GLN A 106 -4.63 -7.85 -2.73
C GLN A 106 -4.08 -9.14 -2.15
N HIS A 107 -3.59 -9.07 -0.90
CA HIS A 107 -2.66 -10.06 -0.39
C HIS A 107 -3.38 -11.41 -0.37
N SER A 108 -3.10 -12.28 -1.35
CA SER A 108 -3.59 -13.67 -1.34
C SER A 108 -2.73 -14.59 -0.45
N GLY A 109 -1.82 -14.03 0.35
CA GLY A 109 -1.19 -14.71 1.48
C GLY A 109 -1.96 -14.42 2.78
N PRO A 110 -1.86 -15.28 3.81
CA PRO A 110 -2.50 -15.00 5.10
C PRO A 110 -2.08 -13.61 5.56
N HIS A 111 -3.07 -12.73 5.68
CA HIS A 111 -2.85 -11.35 6.05
C HIS A 111 -2.10 -11.32 7.39
N PRO A 112 -1.09 -10.45 7.60
CA PRO A 112 -0.35 -10.40 8.87
C PRO A 112 -1.25 -10.13 10.09
N LEU A 113 -2.52 -9.74 9.86
CA LEU A 113 -3.55 -9.59 10.89
C LEU A 113 -4.61 -10.71 10.90
N SER A 114 -4.43 -11.84 10.21
CA SER A 114 -5.41 -12.94 10.15
C SER A 114 -5.74 -13.57 11.52
N GLY A 115 -4.92 -13.32 12.55
CA GLY A 115 -5.20 -13.70 13.94
C GLY A 115 -5.85 -12.61 14.81
N TYR A 116 -6.14 -11.44 14.26
CA TYR A 116 -6.69 -10.29 14.98
C TYR A 116 -8.16 -10.10 14.64
N THR A 117 -8.92 -9.60 15.62
CA THR A 117 -10.34 -9.25 15.47
C THR A 117 -10.51 -7.74 15.38
N VAL A 118 -11.34 -7.26 14.46
CA VAL A 118 -11.74 -5.85 14.36
C VAL A 118 -12.88 -5.60 15.34
N ARG A 119 -12.74 -4.58 16.21
CA ARG A 119 -13.81 -4.11 17.12
C ARG A 119 -14.34 -2.73 16.76
N ALA A 120 -13.64 -2.02 15.88
CA ALA A 120 -14.04 -0.72 15.37
C ALA A 120 -13.32 -0.44 14.05
N VAL A 121 -14.01 0.24 13.14
CA VAL A 121 -13.49 0.75 11.88
C VAL A 121 -13.45 2.27 11.96
N ILE A 122 -12.33 2.87 11.58
CA ILE A 122 -12.24 4.33 11.45
C ILE A 122 -12.64 4.67 10.02
N ALA A 123 -13.76 5.38 9.87
CA ALA A 123 -14.23 5.87 8.58
C ALA A 123 -14.17 7.40 8.55
N THR A 124 -14.10 7.96 7.36
CA THR A 124 -14.31 9.38 7.14
C THR A 124 -15.72 9.56 6.61
N ASP A 125 -16.51 10.39 7.27
CA ASP A 125 -17.85 10.74 6.79
C ASP A 125 -17.76 11.64 5.53
N PRO A 126 -18.89 11.89 4.82
CA PRO A 126 -18.91 12.75 3.64
C PRO A 126 -18.46 14.20 3.92
N ASP A 127 -18.52 14.64 5.17
CA ASP A 127 -18.12 15.98 5.63
C ASP A 127 -16.64 16.03 6.06
N GLY A 128 -15.89 14.94 5.86
CA GLY A 128 -14.46 14.87 6.16
C GLY A 128 -14.12 14.59 7.63
N ARG A 129 -15.11 14.27 8.48
CA ARG A 129 -14.88 13.97 9.89
C ARG A 129 -14.53 12.50 10.08
N THR A 130 -13.55 12.26 10.94
CA THR A 130 -13.21 10.91 11.37
C THR A 130 -14.26 10.39 12.35
N VAL A 131 -14.94 9.31 11.99
CA VAL A 131 -15.93 8.61 12.82
C VAL A 131 -15.46 7.19 13.12
N VAL A 132 -15.70 6.75 14.36
CA VAL A 132 -15.40 5.39 14.81
C VAL A 132 -16.68 4.57 14.72
N LEU A 133 -16.74 3.65 13.76
CA LEU A 133 -17.85 2.73 13.57
C LEU A 133 -17.55 1.44 14.34
N HIS A 134 -18.30 1.19 15.41
CA HIS A 134 -18.20 -0.08 16.14
C HIS A 134 -18.78 -1.20 15.28
N ALA A 135 -17.92 -2.11 14.83
CA ALA A 135 -18.32 -3.32 14.10
C ALA A 135 -18.47 -4.49 15.08
N PRO A 136 -19.34 -5.48 14.80
CA PRO A 136 -19.31 -6.76 15.51
C PRO A 136 -17.89 -7.35 15.45
N THR A 137 -17.51 -8.09 16.49
CA THR A 137 -16.16 -8.69 16.56
C THR A 137 -16.03 -9.70 15.44
N GLN A 138 -15.37 -9.30 14.36
CA GLN A 138 -15.15 -10.11 13.17
C GLN A 138 -13.67 -10.18 12.86
N THR A 139 -13.24 -11.22 12.14
CA THR A 139 -11.83 -11.33 11.77
C THR A 139 -11.47 -10.19 10.81
N VAL A 140 -10.19 -9.80 10.79
CA VAL A 140 -9.72 -8.79 9.81
C VAL A 140 -9.95 -9.28 8.37
N ALA A 141 -9.90 -10.59 8.13
CA ALA A 141 -10.22 -11.17 6.82
C ALA A 141 -11.69 -10.91 6.43
N ASP A 142 -12.63 -11.10 7.35
CA ASP A 142 -14.06 -10.83 7.11
C ASP A 142 -14.34 -9.32 6.98
N ALA A 143 -13.59 -8.48 7.69
CA ALA A 143 -13.73 -7.01 7.60
C ALA A 143 -13.17 -6.43 6.29
N LEU A 144 -12.16 -7.08 5.70
CA LEU A 144 -11.54 -6.67 4.44
C LEU A 144 -12.12 -7.39 3.23
N ALA A 145 -12.97 -8.40 3.42
CA ALA A 145 -13.73 -8.99 2.34
C ALA A 145 -14.50 -7.85 1.64
N PRO A 146 -14.42 -7.74 0.29
CA PRO A 146 -15.23 -6.76 -0.42
C PRO A 146 -16.67 -6.99 0.01
N ALA A 147 -17.28 -5.98 0.62
CA ALA A 147 -18.69 -6.02 0.95
C ALA A 147 -19.40 -6.40 -0.35
N GLU A 148 -19.92 -7.62 -0.43
CA GLU A 148 -20.83 -7.97 -1.51
C GLU A 148 -21.86 -6.85 -1.54
N GLN A 149 -21.92 -6.17 -2.68
CA GLN A 149 -22.87 -5.08 -2.87
C GLN A 149 -24.22 -5.62 -2.37
N PRO A 150 -24.89 -4.95 -1.42
CA PRO A 150 -26.18 -5.44 -0.97
C PRO A 150 -27.04 -5.56 -2.21
N VAL A 151 -27.36 -6.80 -2.60
CA VAL A 151 -28.28 -7.09 -3.69
C VAL A 151 -29.51 -6.30 -3.33
N ALA A 152 -29.78 -5.25 -4.11
CA ALA A 152 -30.93 -4.40 -3.94
C ALA A 152 -32.15 -5.30 -4.01
N THR A 153 -32.66 -5.69 -2.85
CA THR A 153 -33.93 -6.41 -2.77
C THR A 153 -34.95 -5.39 -3.26
N PRO A 154 -35.68 -5.66 -4.37
CA PRO A 154 -36.69 -4.73 -4.84
C PRO A 154 -37.65 -4.44 -3.69
N LEU A 155 -37.96 -3.16 -3.45
CA LEU A 155 -38.99 -2.80 -2.49
C LEU A 155 -40.27 -3.60 -2.82
N PRO A 156 -40.95 -4.21 -1.82
CA PRO A 156 -42.27 -4.74 -2.05
C PRO A 156 -43.18 -3.61 -2.57
N PRO A 157 -44.11 -3.90 -3.51
CA PRO A 157 -45.01 -2.89 -4.02
C PRO A 157 -45.77 -2.22 -2.87
N PRO A 158 -46.04 -0.91 -2.95
CA PRO A 158 -46.75 -0.20 -1.90
C PRO A 158 -48.11 -0.86 -1.65
N PRO A 159 -48.55 -1.00 -0.38
CA PRO A 159 -49.86 -1.55 -0.07
C PRO A 159 -50.93 -0.67 -0.72
N THR A 160 -51.81 -1.31 -1.50
CA THR A 160 -52.98 -0.67 -2.08
C THR A 160 -53.99 -0.41 -0.96
N HIS A 161 -53.88 0.74 -0.29
CA HIS A 161 -54.92 1.18 0.64
C HIS A 161 -56.07 1.83 -0.13
N PRO A 162 -57.34 1.54 0.19
CA PRO A 162 -58.48 2.25 -0.38
C PRO A 162 -58.43 3.72 0.06
N GLU A 163 -58.46 4.62 -0.92
CA GLU A 163 -58.48 6.07 -0.74
C GLU A 163 -59.76 6.46 0.01
N TRP A 164 -59.62 6.92 1.26
CA TRP A 164 -60.77 7.37 2.06
C TRP A 164 -61.17 8.79 1.61
N PRO A 165 -62.45 9.05 1.30
CA PRO A 165 -62.85 10.36 0.81
C PRO A 165 -62.67 11.43 1.90
N PRO A 166 -62.37 12.68 1.51
CA PRO A 166 -62.12 13.76 2.45
C PRO A 166 -63.38 14.09 3.26
N PRO A 167 -63.24 14.47 4.55
CA PRO A 167 -64.38 14.83 5.40
C PRO A 167 -65.08 16.09 4.88
N ARG A 168 -66.41 16.09 5.00
CA ARG A 168 -67.32 17.19 4.61
C ARG A 168 -67.22 18.38 5.54
#